data_AF-A0A7W1YQE7-F1
#
_entry.id   AF-A0A7W1YQE7-F1
#
_cell.length_a   1.000
_cell.length_b   1.000
_cell.length_c   1.000
_cell.angle_alpha   90.00
_cell.angle_beta   90.00
_cell.angle_gamma   90.00
#
_symmetry.space_group_name_H-M   'P 1'
#
loop_
_entity.id
_entity.type
_entity.pdbx_description
1 polymer ?
#
loop_
_entity_poly.entity_id
_entity_poly.type
_entity_poly.pdbx_seq_one_letter_code
_entity_poly.pdbx_strand_id
1 'polypeptide(L)'
;MPTMKAAKPVRDAGHDEMRGDSPMHGNQRTSLPGGALAAYAAAVLFIVSLARFFFIPRLGLPASSPIVAELNGGLLPVAAHLLLFPVIAALPAPPWARAAGYGWLVIDIVTDVMALNGVADTIYLPMRYGGHVSAALWIAVASWQASGMLRIVGLLLALDLGGYSFIPHGPIAFLIPSGPLLPLWFALVGRHISRRRRPAGGQPEAFDQ
;
A
#
# COMPACT_ATOMS: atom_id res chain seq x y z
N MET A 1 -27.43 58.48 -9.26
CA MET A 1 -27.33 57.39 -8.28
C MET A 1 -28.50 56.42 -8.51
N PRO A 2 -28.26 55.24 -9.10
CA PRO A 2 -29.32 54.26 -9.32
C PRO A 2 -29.48 53.36 -8.09
N THR A 3 -30.71 53.29 -7.58
CA THR A 3 -31.17 52.44 -6.48
C THR A 3 -31.35 51.00 -6.96
N MET A 4 -30.49 50.08 -6.53
CA MET A 4 -30.70 48.65 -6.77
C MET A 4 -31.79 48.11 -5.83
N LYS A 5 -32.88 47.63 -6.46
CA LYS A 5 -34.02 46.95 -5.83
C LYS A 5 -33.59 45.61 -5.23
N ALA A 6 -34.01 45.37 -3.99
CA ALA A 6 -33.90 44.08 -3.31
C ALA A 6 -34.73 43.00 -4.04
N ALA A 7 -34.09 41.89 -4.39
CA ALA A 7 -34.75 40.73 -4.98
C ALA A 7 -35.42 39.87 -3.90
N LYS A 8 -36.65 39.46 -4.20
CA LYS A 8 -37.59 38.73 -3.34
C LYS A 8 -37.16 37.26 -3.17
N PRO A 9 -37.29 36.66 -1.98
CA PRO A 9 -36.92 35.26 -1.77
C PRO A 9 -37.94 34.33 -2.43
N VAL A 10 -37.48 33.46 -3.32
CA VAL A 10 -38.26 32.35 -3.85
C VAL A 10 -38.15 31.18 -2.87
N ARG A 11 -39.20 31.00 -2.07
CA ARG A 11 -39.49 29.74 -1.38
C ARG A 11 -40.14 28.83 -2.39
N ASP A 12 -39.48 27.73 -2.74
CA ASP A 12 -40.15 26.61 -3.38
C ASP A 12 -40.38 25.50 -2.36
N ALA A 13 -41.64 25.11 -2.28
CA ALA A 13 -42.18 24.11 -1.40
C ALA A 13 -42.40 22.83 -2.19
N GLY A 14 -42.14 21.68 -1.55
CA GLY A 14 -42.79 20.43 -1.89
C GLY A 14 -42.10 19.59 -2.96
N HIS A 15 -41.21 18.71 -2.51
CA HIS A 15 -41.16 17.35 -3.06
C HIS A 15 -41.02 16.37 -1.89
N ASP A 16 -42.20 15.98 -1.42
CA ASP A 16 -42.45 14.87 -0.51
C ASP A 16 -42.58 13.62 -1.41
N GLU A 17 -41.46 12.98 -1.74
CA GLU A 17 -41.46 11.70 -2.46
C GLU A 17 -40.62 10.67 -1.70
N MET A 18 -41.35 9.84 -0.95
CA MET A 18 -41.09 8.44 -0.66
C MET A 18 -39.63 8.06 -0.43
N ARG A 19 -39.20 8.37 0.79
CA ARG A 19 -38.10 7.73 1.50
C ARG A 19 -38.40 6.24 1.72
N GLY A 20 -38.29 5.46 0.66
CA GLY A 20 -38.18 4.01 0.72
C GLY A 20 -36.82 3.65 1.30
N ASP A 21 -36.69 3.74 2.63
CA ASP A 21 -35.55 3.24 3.40
C ASP A 21 -35.55 1.71 3.30
N SER A 22 -35.18 1.18 2.12
CA SER A 22 -34.77 -0.21 2.01
C SER A 22 -33.50 -0.34 2.84
N PRO A 23 -33.50 -1.14 3.93
CA PRO A 23 -32.26 -1.46 4.58
C PRO A 23 -31.43 -2.18 3.54
N MET A 24 -30.45 -1.49 2.96
CA MET A 24 -29.34 -2.09 2.25
C MET A 24 -28.63 -2.95 3.29
N HIS A 25 -29.19 -4.15 3.51
CA HIS A 25 -28.60 -5.19 4.31
C HIS A 25 -27.22 -5.38 3.74
N GLY A 26 -26.28 -4.86 4.52
CA GLY A 26 -24.90 -4.71 4.13
C GLY A 26 -24.46 -6.06 3.63
N ASN A 27 -24.23 -6.12 2.32
CA ASN A 27 -23.50 -7.20 1.68
C ASN A 27 -22.24 -7.31 2.53
N GLN A 28 -22.21 -8.31 3.41
CA GLN A 28 -21.06 -8.63 4.24
C GLN A 28 -20.02 -9.02 3.22
N ARG A 29 -19.27 -8.01 2.75
CA ARG A 29 -18.26 -8.16 1.72
C ARG A 29 -17.33 -9.21 2.29
N THR A 30 -17.44 -10.41 1.77
CA THR A 30 -16.62 -11.56 2.08
C THR A 30 -15.19 -11.10 1.87
N SER A 31 -14.58 -10.62 2.95
CA SER A 31 -13.26 -10.00 2.87
C SER A 31 -12.32 -11.08 2.38
N LEU A 32 -11.91 -11.00 1.11
CA LEU A 32 -11.23 -12.07 0.39
C LEU A 32 -10.18 -12.72 1.31
N PRO A 33 -10.32 -14.01 1.65
CA PRO A 33 -9.44 -14.67 2.63
C PRO A 33 -7.95 -14.43 2.39
N GLY A 34 -7.57 -14.12 1.14
CA GLY A 34 -6.22 -13.81 0.70
C GLY A 34 -5.55 -12.54 1.24
N GLY A 35 -6.24 -11.51 1.73
CA GLY A 35 -5.58 -10.23 2.09
C GLY A 35 -4.47 -10.34 3.15
N ALA A 36 -4.71 -11.11 4.23
CA ALA A 36 -3.70 -11.34 5.26
C ALA A 36 -2.56 -12.24 4.77
N LEU A 37 -2.90 -13.32 4.07
CA LEU A 37 -1.92 -14.26 3.50
C LEU A 37 -0.99 -13.55 2.52
N ALA A 38 -1.57 -12.71 1.66
CA ALA A 38 -0.83 -11.94 0.68
C ALA A 38 0.10 -10.92 1.34
N ALA A 39 -0.31 -10.27 2.43
CA ALA A 39 0.57 -9.39 3.20
C ALA A 39 1.76 -10.14 3.82
N TYR A 40 1.54 -11.32 4.42
CA TYR A 40 2.63 -12.13 4.95
C TYR A 40 3.56 -12.65 3.85
N ALA A 41 3.00 -13.13 2.74
CA ALA A 41 3.78 -13.59 1.60
C ALA A 41 4.63 -12.46 1.01
N ALA A 42 4.05 -11.27 0.84
CA ALA A 42 4.80 -10.08 0.42
C ALA A 42 5.92 -9.73 1.40
N ALA A 43 5.66 -9.77 2.72
CA ALA A 43 6.70 -9.54 3.73
C ALA A 43 7.89 -10.50 3.58
N VAL A 44 7.62 -11.79 3.36
CA VAL A 44 8.66 -12.80 3.10
C VAL A 44 9.43 -12.50 1.83
N LEU A 45 8.75 -12.19 0.72
CA LEU A 45 9.43 -11.86 -0.53
C LEU A 45 10.30 -10.60 -0.39
N PHE A 46 9.85 -9.58 0.32
CA PHE A 46 10.66 -8.39 0.60
C PHE A 46 11.85 -8.68 1.53
N ILE A 47 11.72 -9.58 2.52
CA ILE A 47 12.86 -10.04 3.34
C ILE A 47 13.90 -10.75 2.46
N VAL A 48 13.45 -11.61 1.56
CA VAL A 48 14.33 -12.30 0.61
C VAL A 48 15.01 -11.28 -0.31
N SER A 49 14.28 -10.29 -0.83
CA SER A 49 14.82 -9.16 -1.60
C SER A 49 15.84 -8.33 -0.80
N LEU A 50 15.60 -8.10 0.50
CA LEU A 50 16.50 -7.34 1.35
C LEU A 50 17.79 -8.11 1.63
N ALA A 51 17.69 -9.39 1.98
CA ALA A 51 18.85 -10.25 2.22
C ALA A 51 19.77 -10.25 0.99
N ARG A 52 19.19 -10.36 -0.21
CA ARG A 52 19.94 -10.28 -1.47
C ARG A 52 20.78 -9.01 -1.57
N PHE A 53 20.23 -7.85 -1.26
CA PHE A 53 20.96 -6.57 -1.31
C PHE A 53 22.21 -6.58 -0.41
N PHE A 54 22.14 -7.20 0.77
CA PHE A 54 23.28 -7.26 1.71
C PHE A 54 24.28 -8.38 1.41
N PHE A 55 23.80 -9.52 0.88
CA PHE A 55 24.62 -10.72 0.71
C PHE A 55 25.20 -10.89 -0.70
N ILE A 56 24.51 -10.48 -1.76
CA ILE A 56 24.98 -10.69 -3.16
C ILE A 56 26.32 -10.00 -3.44
N PRO A 57 26.55 -8.72 -3.05
CA PRO A 57 27.84 -8.08 -3.28
C PRO A 57 29.01 -8.86 -2.64
N ARG A 58 28.73 -9.64 -1.59
CA ARG A 58 29.72 -10.45 -0.88
C ARG A 58 29.99 -11.81 -1.52
N LEU A 59 29.14 -12.24 -2.46
CA LEU A 59 29.30 -13.53 -3.16
C LEU A 59 30.28 -13.44 -4.34
N GLY A 60 30.74 -12.23 -4.71
CA GLY A 60 31.69 -12.04 -5.82
C GLY A 60 31.14 -12.44 -7.19
N LEU A 61 29.80 -12.50 -7.34
CA LEU A 61 29.17 -12.86 -8.61
C LEU A 61 29.35 -11.73 -9.64
N PRO A 62 29.62 -12.06 -10.92
CA PRO A 62 29.67 -11.05 -11.98
C PRO A 62 28.33 -10.31 -12.10
N ALA A 63 28.36 -8.99 -12.29
CA ALA A 63 27.16 -8.18 -12.50
C ALA A 63 26.34 -8.63 -13.72
N SER A 64 26.99 -9.24 -14.72
CA SER A 64 26.37 -9.80 -15.92
C SER A 64 25.75 -11.19 -15.72
N SER A 65 25.85 -11.78 -14.52
CA SER A 65 25.27 -13.08 -14.24
C SER A 65 23.74 -13.02 -14.37
N PRO A 66 23.10 -13.97 -15.08
CA PRO A 66 21.64 -14.08 -15.13
C PRO A 66 21.01 -14.16 -13.74
N ILE A 67 21.73 -14.78 -12.78
CA ILE A 67 21.33 -14.83 -11.38
C ILE A 67 21.31 -13.42 -10.79
N VAL A 68 22.33 -12.59 -11.01
CA VAL A 68 22.36 -11.22 -10.49
C VAL A 68 21.28 -10.35 -11.14
N ALA A 69 21.03 -10.51 -12.45
CA ALA A 69 19.96 -9.81 -13.15
C ALA A 69 18.57 -10.16 -12.60
N GLU A 70 18.27 -11.45 -12.43
CA GLU A 70 17.03 -11.94 -11.84
C GLU A 70 16.88 -11.49 -10.37
N LEU A 71 17.99 -11.31 -9.65
CA LEU A 71 17.98 -10.86 -8.26
C LEU A 71 17.85 -9.33 -8.11
N ASN A 72 18.32 -8.53 -9.07
CA ASN A 72 18.35 -7.06 -9.02
C ASN A 72 17.13 -6.35 -9.61
N GLY A 73 16.27 -7.06 -10.35
CA GLY A 73 15.02 -6.52 -10.88
C GLY A 73 14.00 -7.56 -11.29
N GLY A 74 14.27 -8.85 -11.03
CA GLY A 74 13.59 -9.99 -11.65
C GLY A 74 12.15 -10.27 -11.24
N LEU A 75 11.73 -11.51 -11.44
CA LEU A 75 10.36 -11.95 -11.17
C LEU A 75 9.98 -11.79 -9.69
N LEU A 76 10.97 -11.75 -8.78
CA LEU A 76 10.70 -11.68 -7.34
C LEU A 76 10.11 -10.33 -6.90
N PRO A 77 10.71 -9.15 -7.17
CA PRO A 77 10.06 -7.87 -6.96
C PRO A 77 8.65 -7.79 -7.58
N VAL A 78 8.51 -8.21 -8.85
CA VAL A 78 7.21 -8.21 -9.55
C VAL A 78 6.18 -9.05 -8.79
N ALA A 79 6.54 -10.27 -8.38
CA ALA A 79 5.66 -11.13 -7.59
C ALA A 79 5.29 -10.51 -6.23
N ALA A 80 6.24 -9.84 -5.57
CA ALA A 80 5.97 -9.13 -4.33
C ALA A 80 4.94 -8.02 -4.52
N HIS A 81 5.06 -7.21 -5.57
CA HIS A 81 4.10 -6.16 -5.91
C HIS A 81 2.72 -6.73 -6.29
N LEU A 82 2.65 -7.82 -7.06
CA LEU A 82 1.38 -8.48 -7.41
C LEU A 82 0.60 -8.96 -6.18
N LEU A 83 1.30 -9.44 -5.15
CA LEU A 83 0.66 -9.84 -3.90
C LEU A 83 0.07 -8.66 -3.11
N LEU A 84 0.45 -7.42 -3.39
CA LEU A 84 -0.04 -6.26 -2.66
C LEU A 84 -1.41 -5.77 -3.12
N PHE A 85 -1.90 -6.16 -4.30
CA PHE A 85 -3.26 -5.81 -4.76
C PHE A 85 -4.36 -6.18 -3.74
N PRO A 86 -4.47 -7.43 -3.27
CA PRO A 86 -5.45 -7.78 -2.23
C PRO A 86 -5.16 -7.10 -0.88
N VAL A 87 -3.92 -6.67 -0.61
CA VAL A 87 -3.56 -5.93 0.62
C VAL A 87 -4.11 -4.51 0.57
N ILE A 88 -3.96 -3.81 -0.55
CA ILE A 88 -4.55 -2.47 -0.77
C ILE A 88 -6.07 -2.53 -0.63
N ALA A 89 -6.70 -3.57 -1.19
CA ALA A 89 -8.14 -3.77 -1.10
C ALA A 89 -8.62 -4.02 0.34
N ALA A 90 -7.80 -4.68 1.17
CA ALA A 90 -8.17 -5.10 2.52
C ALA A 90 -7.95 -4.02 3.60
N LEU A 91 -7.06 -3.05 3.37
CA LEU A 91 -6.76 -2.00 4.35
C LEU A 91 -7.80 -0.86 4.31
N PRO A 92 -8.16 -0.29 5.47
CA PRO A 92 -9.06 0.86 5.53
C PRO A 92 -8.36 2.10 4.97
N ALA A 93 -8.84 2.60 3.83
CA ALA A 93 -8.37 3.83 3.24
C ALA A 93 -9.48 4.47 2.37
N PRO A 94 -9.53 5.81 2.26
CA PRO A 94 -10.42 6.48 1.31
C PRO A 94 -10.09 6.07 -0.13
N PRO A 95 -11.05 6.17 -1.07
CA PRO A 95 -10.87 5.69 -2.44
C PRO A 95 -9.65 6.29 -3.16
N TRP A 96 -9.38 7.58 -2.98
CA TRP A 96 -8.23 8.25 -3.61
C TRP A 96 -6.88 7.71 -3.11
N ALA A 97 -6.78 7.34 -1.82
CA ALA A 97 -5.55 6.78 -1.27
C ALA A 97 -5.32 5.35 -1.77
N ARG A 98 -6.40 4.57 -1.96
CA ARG A 98 -6.30 3.25 -2.60
C ARG A 98 -5.88 3.37 -4.05
N ALA A 99 -6.39 4.35 -4.79
CA ALA A 99 -5.95 4.63 -6.16
C ALA A 99 -4.44 4.94 -6.21
N ALA A 100 -3.93 5.75 -5.27
CA ALA A 100 -2.49 6.00 -5.14
C ALA A 100 -1.70 4.69 -4.87
N GLY A 101 -2.19 3.84 -3.96
CA GLY A 101 -1.58 2.53 -3.70
C GLY A 101 -1.52 1.65 -4.95
N TYR A 102 -2.61 1.57 -5.72
CA TYR A 102 -2.62 0.79 -6.97
C TYR A 102 -1.70 1.40 -8.03
N GLY A 103 -1.69 2.73 -8.15
CA GLY A 103 -0.78 3.46 -9.05
C GLY A 103 0.68 3.17 -8.74
N TRP A 104 1.06 3.16 -7.46
CA TRP A 104 2.39 2.74 -7.02
C TRP A 104 2.74 1.33 -7.50
N LEU A 105 1.88 0.33 -7.26
CA LEU A 105 2.17 -1.04 -7.69
C LEU A 105 2.39 -1.15 -9.20
N VAL A 106 1.58 -0.45 -10.00
CA VAL A 106 1.73 -0.45 -11.46
C VAL A 106 3.08 0.15 -11.87
N ILE A 107 3.45 1.30 -11.32
CA ILE A 107 4.73 1.96 -11.62
C ILE A 107 5.90 1.06 -11.20
N ASP A 108 5.86 0.48 -10.00
CA ASP A 108 6.96 -0.37 -9.52
C ASP A 108 7.10 -1.63 -10.37
N ILE A 109 5.99 -2.30 -10.74
CA ILE A 109 6.01 -3.43 -11.68
C ILE A 109 6.59 -3.03 -13.03
N VAL A 110 6.17 -1.89 -13.60
CA VAL A 110 6.72 -1.42 -14.89
C VAL A 110 8.22 -1.14 -14.78
N THR A 111 8.67 -0.48 -13.70
CA THR A 111 10.11 -0.20 -13.52
C THR A 111 10.92 -1.45 -13.22
N ASP A 112 10.36 -2.45 -12.52
CA ASP A 112 10.98 -3.78 -12.35
C ASP A 112 11.17 -4.46 -13.71
N VAL A 113 10.13 -4.43 -14.57
CA VAL A 113 10.21 -4.97 -15.95
C VAL A 113 11.21 -4.21 -16.81
N MET A 114 11.31 -2.89 -16.67
CA MET A 114 12.33 -2.08 -17.37
C MET A 114 13.75 -2.49 -16.93
N ALA A 115 13.98 -2.61 -15.63
CA ALA A 115 15.26 -3.06 -15.08
C ALA A 115 15.63 -4.47 -15.58
N LEU A 116 14.65 -5.39 -15.61
CA LEU A 116 14.79 -6.73 -16.19
C LEU A 116 15.24 -6.73 -17.64
N ASN A 117 14.78 -5.76 -18.42
CA ASN A 117 15.11 -5.61 -19.84
C ASN A 117 16.37 -4.75 -20.06
N GLY A 118 17.15 -4.48 -19.02
CA GLY A 118 18.42 -3.75 -19.12
C GLY A 118 18.25 -2.25 -19.42
N VAL A 119 17.08 -1.68 -19.16
CA VAL A 119 16.90 -0.23 -19.27
C VAL A 119 17.76 0.46 -18.22
N ALA A 120 18.45 1.54 -18.60
CA ALA A 120 19.31 2.29 -17.70
C ALA A 120 18.56 2.82 -16.47
N ASP A 121 19.21 2.78 -15.32
CA ASP A 121 18.70 3.25 -14.03
C ASP A 121 18.31 4.73 -14.04
N THR A 122 19.06 5.56 -14.78
CA THR A 122 18.76 6.98 -15.04
C THR A 122 17.40 7.22 -15.70
N ILE A 123 16.81 6.20 -16.34
CA ILE A 123 15.50 6.29 -16.98
C ILE A 123 14.40 5.79 -16.04
N TYR A 124 14.55 4.61 -15.44
CA TYR A 124 13.46 4.00 -14.67
C TYR A 124 13.43 4.42 -13.19
N LEU A 125 14.56 4.78 -12.57
CA LEU A 125 14.58 5.16 -11.15
C LEU A 125 13.79 6.44 -10.85
N PRO A 126 13.86 7.52 -11.65
CA PRO A 126 13.02 8.70 -11.43
C PRO A 126 11.52 8.37 -11.46
N MET A 127 11.11 7.47 -12.37
CA MET A 127 9.73 6.99 -12.44
C MET A 127 9.36 6.18 -11.20
N ARG A 128 10.25 5.29 -10.73
CA ARG A 128 10.07 4.53 -9.49
C ARG A 128 9.91 5.45 -8.28
N TYR A 129 10.72 6.50 -8.18
CA TYR A 129 10.58 7.49 -7.09
C TYR A 129 9.26 8.25 -7.17
N GLY A 130 8.74 8.53 -8.37
CA GLY A 130 7.35 9.00 -8.52
C GLY A 130 6.31 8.00 -7.97
N GLY A 131 6.53 6.70 -8.19
CA GLY A 131 5.76 5.62 -7.58
C GLY A 131 5.84 5.62 -6.05
N HIS A 132 7.03 5.80 -5.47
CA HIS A 132 7.24 5.86 -4.03
C HIS A 132 6.47 7.00 -3.35
N VAL A 133 6.27 8.16 -4.00
CA VAL A 133 5.39 9.22 -3.47
C VAL A 133 3.95 8.74 -3.34
N SER A 134 3.46 8.01 -4.34
CA SER A 134 2.12 7.38 -4.29
C SER A 134 2.03 6.29 -3.22
N ALA A 135 3.10 5.50 -3.06
CA ALA A 135 3.23 4.50 -2.01
C ALA A 135 3.15 5.14 -0.62
N ALA A 136 3.96 6.18 -0.39
CA ALA A 136 4.02 6.92 0.87
C ALA A 136 2.66 7.49 1.25
N LEU A 137 1.95 8.08 0.29
CA LEU A 137 0.60 8.60 0.51
C LEU A 137 -0.37 7.51 0.97
N TRP A 138 -0.40 6.36 0.27
CA TRP A 138 -1.26 5.25 0.63
C TRP A 138 -0.90 4.65 1.99
N ILE A 139 0.39 4.36 2.23
CA ILE A 139 0.90 3.79 3.48
C ILE A 139 0.60 4.70 4.65
N ALA A 140 0.84 6.02 4.52
CA ALA A 140 0.57 6.99 5.57
C ALA A 140 -0.92 7.00 5.96
N VAL A 141 -1.80 7.08 4.97
CA VAL A 141 -3.26 7.12 5.20
C VAL A 141 -3.76 5.82 5.81
N ALA A 142 -3.35 4.66 5.28
CA ALA A 142 -3.74 3.36 5.82
C ALA A 142 -3.22 3.15 7.26
N SER A 143 -1.99 3.59 7.53
CA SER A 143 -1.36 3.49 8.85
C SER A 143 -1.98 4.45 9.86
N TRP A 144 -2.43 5.64 9.42
CA TRP A 144 -3.15 6.58 10.26
C TRP A 144 -4.46 6.01 10.81
N GLN A 145 -5.14 5.17 10.03
CA GLN A 145 -6.36 4.44 10.45
C GLN A 145 -6.08 3.23 11.35
N ALA A 146 -4.82 2.87 11.55
CA ALA A 146 -4.38 1.83 12.47
C ALA A 146 -3.94 2.42 13.82
N SER A 147 -3.56 1.56 14.77
CA SER A 147 -3.04 1.94 16.09
C SER A 147 -1.77 1.15 16.45
N GLY A 148 -1.06 1.62 17.47
CA GLY A 148 0.15 0.98 18.00
C GLY A 148 1.29 0.89 16.97
N MET A 149 1.99 -0.24 16.97
CA MET A 149 3.19 -0.45 16.15
C MET A 149 2.93 -0.31 14.65
N LEU A 150 1.77 -0.75 14.15
CA LEU A 150 1.43 -0.64 12.74
C LEU A 150 1.37 0.82 12.27
N ARG A 151 0.83 1.71 13.11
CA ARG A 151 0.79 3.16 12.82
C ARG A 151 2.21 3.74 12.78
N ILE A 152 3.01 3.49 13.81
CA ILE A 152 4.34 4.09 13.95
C ILE A 152 5.26 3.64 12.81
N VAL A 153 5.38 2.33 12.60
CA VAL A 153 6.24 1.76 11.55
C VAL A 153 5.80 2.24 10.17
N GLY A 154 4.49 2.30 9.91
CA GLY A 154 3.96 2.74 8.63
C GLY A 154 4.21 4.22 8.34
N LEU A 155 4.10 5.09 9.34
CA LEU A 155 4.41 6.51 9.16
C LEU A 155 5.90 6.76 8.95
N LEU A 156 6.78 6.03 9.65
CA LEU A 156 8.22 6.09 9.41
C LEU A 156 8.58 5.60 8.00
N LEU A 157 7.98 4.48 7.57
CA LEU A 157 8.16 3.96 6.21
C LEU A 157 7.67 4.94 5.14
N ALA A 158 6.51 5.54 5.34
CA ALA A 158 5.97 6.54 4.41
C ALA A 158 6.86 7.79 4.33
N LEU A 159 7.38 8.26 5.46
CA LEU A 159 8.31 9.38 5.50
C LEU A 159 9.62 9.07 4.79
N ASP A 160 10.16 7.87 4.96
CA ASP A 160 11.41 7.44 4.33
C ASP A 160 11.26 7.34 2.80
N LEU A 161 10.27 6.60 2.31
CA LEU A 161 10.00 6.45 0.87
C LEU A 161 9.63 7.78 0.22
N GLY A 162 8.71 8.54 0.83
CA GLY A 162 8.26 9.82 0.31
C GLY A 162 9.37 10.86 0.35
N GLY A 163 10.08 10.96 1.47
CA GLY A 163 11.16 11.92 1.67
C GLY A 163 12.33 11.70 0.72
N TYR A 164 12.79 10.45 0.56
CA TYR A 164 13.88 10.14 -0.37
C TYR A 164 13.54 10.49 -1.81
N SER A 165 12.26 10.39 -2.20
CA SER A 165 11.81 10.71 -3.56
C SER A 165 12.01 12.18 -3.96
N PHE A 166 12.24 13.07 -2.98
CA PHE A 166 12.53 14.49 -3.22
C PHE A 166 14.02 14.85 -3.07
N ILE A 167 14.91 13.86 -2.87
CA ILE A 167 16.36 14.09 -2.77
C ILE A 167 17.01 13.70 -4.10
N PRO A 168 17.19 14.65 -5.03
CA PRO A 168 17.83 14.36 -6.31
C PRO A 168 19.27 13.86 -6.07
N HIS A 169 19.61 12.71 -6.65
CA HIS A 169 20.94 12.09 -6.52
C HIS A 169 21.38 11.83 -5.07
N GLY A 170 20.43 11.70 -4.14
CA GLY A 170 20.73 11.39 -2.75
C GLY A 170 21.41 10.03 -2.59
N PRO A 171 22.35 9.87 -1.64
CA PRO A 171 22.99 8.59 -1.40
C PRO A 171 21.94 7.53 -1.08
N ILE A 172 22.05 6.37 -1.75
CA ILE A 172 21.14 5.22 -1.57
C ILE A 172 21.06 4.75 -0.11
N ALA A 173 22.05 5.12 0.71
CA ALA A 173 22.06 4.89 2.15
C ALA A 173 20.81 5.43 2.86
N PHE A 174 20.19 6.49 2.34
CA PHE A 174 18.94 7.03 2.89
C PHE A 174 17.74 6.08 2.71
N LEU A 175 17.78 5.12 1.80
CA LEU A 175 16.75 4.08 1.66
C LEU A 175 17.03 2.83 2.50
N ILE A 176 18.17 2.76 3.22
CA ILE A 176 18.47 1.64 4.11
C ILE A 176 17.35 1.42 5.15
N PRO A 177 16.73 2.45 5.76
CA PRO A 177 15.63 2.25 6.71
C PRO A 177 14.40 1.58 6.09
N SER A 178 14.03 1.93 4.85
CA SER A 178 12.92 1.29 4.12
C SER A 178 13.09 -0.21 4.00
N GLY A 179 14.34 -0.69 3.86
CA GLY A 179 14.68 -2.10 3.73
C GLY A 179 14.02 -3.00 4.77
N PRO A 180 14.30 -2.86 6.08
CA PRO A 180 13.64 -3.60 7.15
C PRO A 180 12.24 -3.07 7.49
N LEU A 181 11.95 -1.77 7.33
CA LEU A 181 10.65 -1.20 7.69
C LEU A 181 9.51 -1.74 6.83
N LEU A 182 9.73 -1.91 5.52
CA LEU A 182 8.74 -2.38 4.56
C LEU A 182 8.21 -3.80 4.88
N PRO A 183 9.05 -4.85 4.99
CA PRO A 183 8.56 -6.18 5.36
C PRO A 183 8.00 -6.25 6.77
N LEU A 184 8.56 -5.49 7.73
CA LEU A 184 8.00 -5.39 9.07
C LEU A 184 6.58 -4.82 9.03
N TRP A 185 6.37 -3.74 8.27
CA TRP A 185 5.05 -3.14 8.10
C TRP A 185 4.06 -4.13 7.49
N PHE A 186 4.43 -4.85 6.42
CA PHE A 186 3.57 -5.87 5.82
C PHE A 186 3.23 -7.02 6.77
N ALA A 187 4.17 -7.48 7.60
CA ALA A 187 3.90 -8.49 8.62
C ALA A 187 2.89 -7.98 9.67
N LEU A 188 2.99 -6.70 10.06
CA LEU A 188 2.03 -6.06 10.97
C LEU A 188 0.65 -5.89 10.31
N VAL A 189 0.59 -5.56 9.02
CA VAL A 189 -0.64 -5.52 8.23
C VAL A 189 -1.31 -6.89 8.18
N GLY A 190 -0.57 -7.96 7.89
CA GLY A 190 -1.08 -9.34 7.90
C GLY A 190 -1.70 -9.70 9.24
N ARG A 191 -1.03 -9.33 10.34
CA ARG A 191 -1.52 -9.54 11.71
C ARG A 191 -2.81 -8.75 11.99
N HIS A 192 -2.86 -7.50 11.54
CA HIS A 192 -4.02 -6.62 11.71
C HIS A 192 -5.25 -7.14 10.98
N ILE A 193 -5.11 -7.53 9.71
CA ILE A 193 -6.20 -8.11 8.91
C ILE A 193 -6.68 -9.42 9.55
N SER A 194 -5.78 -10.27 10.01
CA SER A 194 -6.11 -11.55 10.66
C SER A 194 -6.91 -11.37 11.95
N ARG A 195 -6.60 -10.33 12.74
CA ARG A 195 -7.31 -10.02 13.99
C ARG A 195 -8.73 -9.52 13.76
N ARG A 196 -8.96 -8.71 12.72
CA ARG A 196 -10.29 -8.17 12.38
C ARG A 196 -11.29 -9.26 11.94
N ARG A 197 -10.80 -10.42 11.52
CA ARG A 197 -11.64 -11.54 11.10
C ARG A 197 -12.15 -12.43 12.21
N ARG A 198 -11.57 -12.37 13.42
CA ARG A 198 -12.10 -13.16 14.54
C ARG A 198 -13.47 -12.58 14.91
N PRO A 199 -14.58 -13.33 14.73
CA PRO A 199 -15.88 -12.86 15.14
C PRO A 199 -15.82 -12.54 16.64
N ALA A 200 -16.37 -11.40 17.05
CA ALA A 200 -16.37 -10.96 18.44
C ALA A 200 -17.22 -11.85 19.39
N GLY A 201 -17.68 -13.02 18.93
CA GLY A 201 -18.82 -13.74 19.51
C GLY A 201 -18.69 -15.25 19.53
N GLY A 202 -17.50 -15.78 19.81
CA GLY A 202 -17.42 -17.10 20.45
C GLY A 202 -17.60 -16.94 21.96
N GLN A 203 -18.71 -16.35 22.42
CA GLN A 203 -19.13 -16.67 23.78
C GLN A 203 -19.44 -18.17 23.74
N PRO A 204 -18.77 -19.01 24.55
CA PRO A 204 -19.22 -20.38 24.69
C PRO A 204 -20.68 -20.30 25.10
N GLU A 205 -21.59 -20.86 24.29
CA GLU A 205 -22.96 -21.06 24.75
C GLU A 205 -22.83 -21.83 26.06
N ALA A 206 -23.11 -21.14 27.16
CA ALA A 206 -23.24 -21.78 28.44
C ALA A 206 -24.41 -22.74 28.25
N PHE A 207 -24.09 -24.02 28.11
CA PHE A 207 -25.05 -25.09 28.25
C PHE A 207 -25.55 -25.02 29.69
N ASP A 208 -26.61 -24.25 29.92
CA ASP A 208 -27.45 -24.38 31.10
C ASP A 208 -28.07 -25.78 31.05
N GLN A 209 -27.63 -26.63 31.98
CA GLN A 209 -28.25 -27.91 32.31
C GLN A 209 -29.26 -27.74 33.44
#